data_AF-A0A6C0DYJ9-F1
#
_entry.id   AF-A0A6C0DYJ9-F1
#
_cell.length_a   1.000
_cell.length_b   1.000
_cell.length_c   1.000
_cell.angle_alpha   90.00
_cell.angle_beta   90.00
_cell.angle_gamma   90.00
#
_symmetry.space_group_name_H-M   'P 1'
#
loop_
_entity.id
_entity.type
_entity.pdbx_description
1 polymer ?
#
loop_
_entity_poly.entity_id
_entity_poly.type
_entity_poly.pdbx_seq_one_letter_code
_entity_poly.pdbx_strand_id
1 'polypeptide(L)' 'MSDKQQLFISIMAFYALLSYVIGPMAFYYLRERSLASAGNGFILGSVVSILLWLSVGSNMVK' A
#
# COMPACT_ATOMS: atom_id res chain seq x y z
N MET A 1 22.43 -8.29 -6.10
CA MET A 1 21.31 -8.09 -5.17
C MET A 1 20.88 -9.47 -4.69
N SER A 2 20.64 -9.68 -3.40
CA SER A 2 20.15 -10.99 -2.92
C SER A 2 18.66 -11.15 -3.19
N ASP A 3 18.19 -12.40 -3.26
CA ASP A 3 16.76 -12.71 -3.47
C ASP A 3 15.89 -12.04 -2.40
N LYS A 4 16.35 -12.02 -1.14
CA LYS A 4 15.65 -11.34 -0.03
C LYS A 4 15.59 -9.82 -0.21
N GLN A 5 16.66 -9.19 -0.72
CA GLN A 5 16.66 -7.77 -1.03
C GLN A 5 15.69 -7.44 -2.17
N GLN A 6 15.65 -8.28 -3.21
CA GLN A 6 14.70 -8.11 -4.31
C GLN A 6 13.26 -8.26 -3.85
N LEU A 7 12.98 -9.28 -3.05
CA LEU A 7 11.67 -9.48 -2.45
C LEU A 7 11.24 -8.30 -1.59
N PHE A 8 12.14 -7.77 -0.75
CA PHE A 8 11.87 -6.58 0.05
C PHE A 8 11.49 -5.38 -0.83
N ILE A 9 12.28 -5.07 -1.86
CA ILE A 9 12.01 -3.95 -2.77
C ILE A 9 10.67 -4.12 -3.46
N SER A 10 10.35 -5.32 -3.94
CA SER A 10 9.06 -5.61 -4.58
C SER A 10 7.88 -5.43 -3.63
N ILE A 11 8.00 -5.87 -2.38
CA ILE A 11 6.96 -5.67 -1.35
C ILE A 11 6.78 -4.18 -1.06
N MET A 12 7.87 -3.41 -0.89
CA MET A 12 7.79 -1.97 -0.65
C MET A 12 7.16 -1.22 -1.83
N ALA A 13 7.51 -1.59 -3.06
CA ALA A 13 6.93 -1.01 -4.27
C ALA A 13 5.41 -1.31 -4.35
N PHE A 14 5.00 -2.54 -4.01
CA PHE A 14 3.59 -2.90 -3.93
C PHE A 14 2.83 -2.06 -2.89
N TYR A 15 3.40 -1.87 -1.70
CA TYR A 15 2.79 -1.04 -0.65
C TYR A 15 2.71 0.44 -1.04
N ALA A 16 3.73 0.97 -1.73
CA ALA A 16 3.69 2.31 -2.28
C ALA A 16 2.56 2.45 -3.32
N LEU A 17 2.43 1.49 -4.23
CA LEU A 17 1.35 1.48 -5.22
C LEU A 17 -0.02 1.41 -4.54
N LEU A 18 -0.18 0.54 -3.54
CA LEU A 18 -1.42 0.39 -2.79
C LEU A 18 -1.82 1.68 -2.07
N SER A 19 -0.86 2.33 -1.41
CA SER A 19 -1.11 3.50 -0.57
C SER A 19 -1.27 4.78 -1.37
N TYR A 20 -0.43 5.02 -2.38
CA TYR A 20 -0.38 6.30 -3.10
C TYR A 20 -1.19 6.31 -4.40
N VAL A 21 -1.56 5.14 -4.93
CA VAL A 21 -2.28 5.05 -6.22
C VAL A 21 -3.62 4.34 -6.03
N ILE A 22 -3.61 3.07 -5.63
CA ILE A 22 -4.83 2.24 -5.61
C ILE A 22 -5.84 2.78 -4.59
N GLY A 23 -5.43 2.99 -3.34
CA GLY A 23 -6.30 3.51 -2.28
C GLY A 23 -6.96 4.85 -2.65
N PRO A 24 -6.18 5.89 -3.00
CA PRO A 24 -6.71 7.19 -3.40
C PRO A 24 -7.66 7.11 -4.59
N MET A 25 -7.28 6.38 -5.65
CA MET A 25 -8.13 6.24 -6.83
C MET A 25 -9.41 5.48 -6.52
N ALA A 26 -9.33 4.38 -5.77
CA ALA A 26 -10.51 3.60 -5.38
C ALA A 26 -11.50 4.48 -4.60
N PHE A 27 -11.04 5.25 -3.62
CA PHE A 27 -11.93 6.11 -2.84
C PHE A 27 -12.48 7.30 -3.62
N TYR A 28 -11.67 7.90 -4.52
CA TYR A 28 -12.11 8.99 -5.37
C TYR A 28 -13.20 8.55 -6.36
N TYR A 29 -13.06 7.37 -6.97
CA TYR A 29 -14.00 6.92 -8.00
C TYR A 29 -15.18 6.10 -7.46
N LEU A 30 -15.01 5.34 -6.38
CA LEU A 30 -16.04 4.42 -5.86
C LEU A 30 -16.89 5.03 -4.74
N ARG A 31 -16.38 6.04 -4.00
CA ARG A 31 -17.13 6.67 -2.90
C ARG A 31 -17.68 8.02 -3.30
N GLU A 32 -16.78 8.97 -3.59
CA GLU A 32 -17.13 10.34 -3.97
C GLU A 32 -15.93 10.97 -4.69
N ARG A 33 -16.19 11.69 -5.78
CA ARG A 33 -15.17 12.38 -6.59
C ARG A 33 -14.66 13.67 -5.92
N SER A 34 -14.23 13.56 -4.67
CA SER A 34 -13.69 14.64 -3.86
C SER A 34 -12.23 14.37 -3.47
N LEU A 35 -11.40 15.42 -3.42
CA LEU A 35 -10.00 15.30 -2.99
C LEU A 35 -9.90 14.79 -1.55
N ALA A 36 -10.88 15.12 -0.70
CA ALA A 36 -10.98 14.59 0.66
C ALA A 36 -11.19 13.07 0.67
N SER A 37 -12.05 12.54 -0.23
CA SER A 37 -12.22 11.09 -0.38
C SER A 37 -10.92 10.41 -0.83
N ALA A 38 -10.20 10.98 -1.80
CA ALA A 38 -8.89 10.47 -2.20
C ALA A 38 -7.88 10.43 -1.03
N GLY A 39 -7.86 11.47 -0.20
CA GLY A 39 -7.06 11.52 1.03
C GLY A 39 -7.42 10.41 2.02
N ASN A 40 -8.71 10.13 2.20
CA ASN A 40 -9.15 8.99 3.02
C ASN A 40 -8.67 7.65 2.46
N GLY A 41 -8.68 7.50 1.13
CA GLY A 41 -8.13 6.34 0.44
C GLY A 41 -6.63 6.15 0.65
N PHE A 42 -5.85 7.24 0.65
CA PHE A 42 -4.43 7.22 0.99
C PHE A 42 -4.18 6.71 2.42
N ILE A 43 -4.94 7.24 3.39
CA ILE A 43 -4.81 6.87 4.81
C ILE A 43 -5.12 5.37 4.98
N LEU A 44 -6.27 4.91 4.47
CA LEU A 44 -6.66 3.50 4.56
C LEU A 44 -5.69 2.57 3.82
N GLY A 45 -5.26 2.93 2.62
CA GLY A 45 -4.26 2.16 1.87
C GLY A 45 -2.93 2.04 2.61
N SER A 46 -2.50 3.10 3.30
CA SER A 46 -1.31 3.12 4.14
C SER A 46 -1.46 2.22 5.37
N VAL A 47 -2.60 2.30 6.06
CA VAL A 47 -2.90 1.42 7.21
C VAL A 47 -2.88 -0.05 6.80
N VAL A 48 -3.53 -0.40 5.67
CA VAL A 48 -3.51 -1.77 5.13
C VAL A 48 -2.09 -2.22 4.80
N SER A 49 -1.28 -1.36 4.17
CA SER A 49 0.11 -1.68 3.82
C SER A 49 0.97 -1.96 5.07
N ILE A 50 0.78 -1.19 6.14
CA ILE A 50 1.46 -1.40 7.43
C ILE A 50 1.04 -2.75 8.03
N LEU A 51 -0.25 -3.06 8.05
CA LEU A 51 -0.76 -4.34 8.56
C LEU A 51 -0.22 -5.53 7.76
N LEU A 52 -0.14 -5.41 6.43
CA LEU A 52 0.44 -6.45 5.57
C LEU A 52 1.93 -6.66 5.84
N TRP A 53 2.70 -5.61 6.09
CA TRP A 53 4.10 -5.73 6.50
C TRP A 53 4.25 -6.49 7.82
N LEU A 54 3.49 -6.07 8.84
CA LEU A 54 3.60 -6.64 10.19
C LEU A 54 3.15 -8.11 10.24
N SER A 55 2.17 -8.51 9.42
CA SER A 55 1.64 -9.87 9.42
C SER A 55 2.33 -10.81 8.44
N VAL A 56 2.60 -10.37 7.21
CA VAL A 56 3.05 -11.24 6.11
C VAL A 56 4.43 -10.81 5.60
N GLY A 57 4.57 -9.56 5.15
CA GLY A 57 5.76 -9.11 4.42
C GLY A 57 7.06 -9.25 5.21
N SER A 58 7.05 -8.92 6.50
CA SER A 58 8.23 -9.05 7.36
C SER A 58 8.69 -10.50 7.56
N ASN A 59 7.77 -11.47 7.50
CA ASN A 59 8.10 -12.89 7.62
C ASN A 59 8.68 -13.47 6.32
N MET A 60 8.33 -12.89 5.18
CA MET A 60 8.84 -13.33 3.87
C MET A 60 10.29 -12.91 3.61
N VAL A 61 10.79 -11.86 4.27
CA VAL A 61 12.15 -11.34 4.07
C VAL A 61 13.12 -11.68 5.20
N LYS A 62 12.65 -12.28 6.29
CA LYS A 62 13.50 -12.84 7.36
C LYS A 62 14.35 -13.98 6.83
#